data_AF-A0A1F8A9J7-F1
#
_entry.id   AF-A0A1F8A9J7-F1
#
_cell.length_a   1.000
_cell.length_b   1.000
_cell.length_c   1.000
_cell.angle_alpha   90.00
_cell.angle_beta   90.00
_cell.angle_gamma   90.00
#
_symmetry.space_group_name_H-M   'P 1'
#
loop_
_entity.id
_entity.type
_entity.pdbx_description
1 polymer ?
#
loop_
_entity_poly.entity_id
_entity_poly.type
_entity_poly.pdbx_seq_one_letter_code
_entity_poly.pdbx_strand_id
1 'polypeptide(L)'
;MYDWPGPARPLATEPLRIVEDRAYLCLEEAFYQHWSMSRCICIGDSMHTMALNIGQGGNKAIETAASFANCLSILVECSGGHGPIALQSIHAALQDWQKVRQPWAKEILALTNEATRLDSGATIKHTIISQ
;
A
#
# COMPACT_ATOMS: atom_id res chain seq x y z
N MET A 1 -35.43 34.20 48.91
CA MET A 1 -34.31 34.94 48.29
C MET A 1 -33.32 33.88 47.83
N TYR A 2 -33.49 33.38 46.61
CA TYR A 2 -32.63 32.33 46.05
C TYR A 2 -31.54 33.03 45.24
N ASP A 3 -30.28 32.79 45.62
CA ASP A 3 -29.10 33.35 44.96
C ASP A 3 -28.79 32.48 43.75
N TRP A 4 -29.07 32.99 42.55
CA TRP A 4 -28.80 32.30 41.29
C TRP A 4 -27.34 32.53 40.90
N PRO A 5 -26.51 31.47 40.75
CA PRO A 5 -25.14 31.67 40.29
C PRO A 5 -25.18 32.23 38.86
N GLY A 6 -24.60 33.42 38.68
CA GLY A 6 -24.47 34.06 37.38
C GLY A 6 -23.79 33.14 36.35
N PRO A 7 -23.92 33.44 35.05
CA PRO A 7 -23.42 32.56 34.00
C PRO A 7 -21.93 32.26 34.22
N ALA A 8 -21.59 30.97 34.18
CA ALA A 8 -20.21 30.51 34.23
C ALA A 8 -19.40 31.26 33.17
N ARG A 9 -18.25 31.82 33.57
CA ARG A 9 -17.28 32.41 32.64
C ARG A 9 -17.05 31.42 31.49
N PRO A 10 -17.09 31.86 30.21
CA PRO A 10 -16.68 30.99 29.12
C PRO A 10 -15.25 30.53 29.41
N LEU A 11 -15.05 29.22 29.52
CA LEU A 11 -13.72 28.65 29.43
C LEU A 11 -13.17 29.12 28.09
N ALA A 12 -12.07 29.87 28.11
CA ALA A 12 -11.36 30.23 26.90
C ALA A 12 -11.14 28.93 26.12
N THR A 13 -11.77 28.83 24.95
CA THR A 13 -11.49 27.75 24.01
C THR A 13 -10.11 28.02 23.46
N GLU A 14 -9.07 27.60 24.19
CA GLU A 14 -7.75 27.43 23.62
C GLU A 14 -7.95 26.62 22.33
N PRO A 15 -7.49 27.12 21.16
CA PRO A 15 -7.64 26.37 19.94
C PRO A 15 -6.96 25.01 20.16
N LEU A 16 -7.72 23.94 19.96
CA LEU A 16 -7.18 22.58 19.93
C LEU A 16 -6.03 22.58 18.92
N ARG A 17 -4.79 22.65 19.40
CA ARG A 17 -3.63 22.32 18.59
C ARG A 17 -3.76 20.85 18.28
N ILE A 18 -4.17 20.54 17.04
CA ILE A 18 -3.97 19.21 16.50
C ILE A 18 -2.46 19.04 16.38
N VAL A 19 -1.90 18.28 17.32
CA VAL A 19 -0.52 17.80 17.23
C VAL A 19 -0.59 16.54 16.38
N GLU A 20 -0.20 16.64 15.10
CA GLU A 20 0.07 15.47 14.28
C GLU A 20 1.41 14.88 14.72
N ASP A 21 1.37 13.74 15.40
CA ASP A 21 2.56 12.93 15.66
C ASP A 21 2.77 11.97 14.49
N ARG A 22 3.90 12.11 13.79
CA ARG A 22 4.29 11.21 12.69
C ARG A 22 5.41 10.30 13.17
N ALA A 23 5.10 9.02 13.34
CA ALA A 23 6.09 7.99 13.58
C ALA A 23 6.66 7.47 12.26
N TYR A 24 7.97 7.64 12.05
CA TYR A 24 8.70 7.00 10.96
C TYR A 24 9.33 5.70 11.46
N LEU A 25 8.95 4.57 10.85
CA LEU A 25 9.59 3.28 11.10
C LEU A 25 10.46 2.93 9.88
N CYS A 26 11.72 2.57 10.13
CA CYS A 26 12.56 1.96 9.11
C CYS A 26 12.05 0.54 8.85
N LEU A 27 11.09 0.41 7.93
CA LEU A 27 10.60 -0.88 7.47
C LEU A 27 11.53 -1.39 6.36
N GLU A 28 11.97 -2.63 6.47
CA GLU A 28 12.76 -3.28 5.41
C GLU A 28 11.88 -3.42 4.16
N GLU A 29 12.31 -2.81 3.06
CA GLU A 29 11.62 -2.89 1.78
C GLU A 29 12.01 -4.18 1.07
N ALA A 30 11.11 -5.16 1.07
CA ALA A 30 11.28 -6.39 0.32
C ALA A 30 10.49 -6.34 -1.00
N PHE A 31 11.16 -6.67 -2.10
CA PHE A 31 10.52 -6.91 -3.40
C PHE A 31 10.93 -8.30 -3.92
N TYR A 32 10.01 -9.26 -3.87
CA TYR A 32 10.30 -10.64 -4.26
C TYR A 32 10.21 -10.84 -5.77
N GLN A 33 11.06 -11.72 -6.30
CA GLN A 33 11.10 -12.05 -7.75
C GLN A 33 10.00 -13.04 -8.17
N HIS A 34 9.50 -13.86 -7.26
CA HIS A 34 8.52 -14.90 -7.54
C HIS A 34 7.27 -14.68 -6.70
N TRP A 35 6.18 -14.28 -7.35
CA TRP A 35 4.89 -14.02 -6.70
C TRP A 35 3.93 -15.18 -6.82
N SER A 36 4.22 -16.11 -7.74
CA SER A 36 3.42 -17.29 -8.01
C SER A 36 4.26 -18.55 -8.05
N MET A 37 3.68 -19.64 -7.55
CA MET A 37 4.27 -20.98 -7.59
C MET A 37 3.14 -22.00 -7.72
N SER A 38 3.17 -22.77 -8.82
CA SER A 38 2.15 -23.80 -9.13
C SER A 38 0.73 -23.22 -9.21
N ARG A 39 -0.04 -23.29 -8.11
CA ARG A 39 -1.43 -22.79 -7.99
C ARG A 39 -1.57 -21.71 -6.91
N CYS A 40 -0.47 -21.35 -6.26
CA CYS A 40 -0.45 -20.39 -5.16
C CYS A 40 0.10 -19.06 -5.67
N ILE A 41 -0.46 -17.97 -5.15
CA ILE A 41 0.08 -16.62 -5.32
C ILE A 41 0.15 -15.93 -3.97
N CYS A 42 1.02 -14.94 -3.86
CA CYS A 42 0.97 -13.97 -2.77
C CYS A 42 0.89 -12.55 -3.36
N ILE A 43 0.23 -11.64 -2.66
CA ILE A 43 -0.02 -10.26 -3.09
C ILE A 43 0.01 -9.31 -1.89
N GLY A 44 0.19 -8.01 -2.15
CA GLY A 44 0.30 -7.00 -1.11
C GLY A 44 1.62 -7.08 -0.36
N ASP A 45 1.60 -6.75 0.93
CA ASP A 45 2.81 -6.63 1.76
C ASP A 45 3.65 -7.93 1.81
N SER A 46 3.00 -9.07 1.56
CA SER A 46 3.67 -10.38 1.46
C SER A 46 4.63 -10.53 0.27
N MET A 47 4.50 -9.71 -0.78
CA MET A 47 5.35 -9.75 -1.99
C MET A 47 6.04 -8.44 -2.33
N HIS A 48 5.48 -7.33 -1.87
CA HIS A 48 6.06 -6.01 -1.98
C HIS A 48 5.69 -5.19 -0.74
N THR A 49 6.61 -5.05 0.21
CA THR A 49 6.39 -4.13 1.33
C THR A 49 6.72 -2.72 0.84
N MET A 50 5.70 -1.88 0.72
CA MET A 50 5.85 -0.47 0.31
C MET A 50 5.86 0.43 1.53
N ALA A 51 6.76 1.42 1.53
CA ALA A 51 6.83 2.40 2.60
C ALA A 51 5.49 3.15 2.76
N LEU A 52 5.06 3.32 4.01
CA LEU A 52 3.71 3.76 4.43
C LEU A 52 3.32 5.20 4.02
N ASN A 53 4.19 5.96 3.36
CA ASN A 53 4.08 7.42 3.35
C ASN A 53 2.92 7.99 2.51
N ILE A 54 2.35 7.25 1.54
CA ILE A 54 1.24 7.74 0.69
C ILE A 54 -0.04 6.90 0.87
N GLY A 55 -0.07 5.96 1.84
CA GLY A 55 -1.20 5.03 1.99
C GLY A 55 -1.44 4.15 0.76
N GLN A 56 -0.44 4.00 -0.12
CA GLN A 56 -0.57 3.28 -1.39
C GLN A 56 -0.55 1.76 -1.23
N GLY A 57 -0.01 1.22 -0.13
CA GLY A 57 0.09 -0.23 0.07
C GLY A 57 -1.23 -0.98 -0.12
N GLY A 58 -2.31 -0.49 0.52
CA GLY A 58 -3.65 -1.07 0.39
C GLY A 58 -4.23 -0.95 -1.02
N ASN A 59 -4.14 0.24 -1.64
CA ASN A 59 -4.62 0.46 -3.00
C ASN A 59 -3.90 -0.44 -4.01
N LYS A 60 -2.59 -0.64 -3.83
CA LYS A 60 -1.78 -1.50 -4.70
C LYS A 60 -2.09 -2.98 -4.51
N ALA A 61 -2.41 -3.40 -3.29
CA ALA A 61 -2.92 -4.74 -3.02
C ALA A 61 -4.25 -4.98 -3.76
N ILE A 62 -5.19 -4.02 -3.70
CA ILE A 62 -6.49 -4.11 -4.39
C ILE A 62 -6.31 -4.14 -5.91
N GLU A 63 -5.49 -3.26 -6.47
CA GLU A 63 -5.22 -3.21 -7.91
C GLU A 63 -4.59 -4.52 -8.41
N THR A 64 -3.70 -5.11 -7.61
CA THR A 64 -3.07 -6.41 -7.90
C THR A 64 -4.08 -7.56 -7.79
N ALA A 65 -4.96 -7.54 -6.78
CA ALA A 65 -6.04 -8.51 -6.65
C ALA A 65 -7.04 -8.45 -7.82
N ALA A 66 -7.42 -7.26 -8.25
CA ALA A 66 -8.31 -7.06 -9.39
C ALA A 66 -7.67 -7.55 -10.70
N SER A 67 -6.40 -7.20 -10.94
CA SER A 67 -5.63 -7.70 -12.08
C SER A 67 -5.53 -9.23 -12.08
N PHE A 68 -5.32 -9.84 -10.91
CA PHE A 68 -5.30 -11.29 -10.77
C PHE A 68 -6.66 -11.93 -11.06
N ALA A 69 -7.76 -11.37 -10.55
CA ALA A 69 -9.11 -11.85 -10.83
C ALA A 69 -9.41 -11.82 -12.34
N ASN A 70 -8.98 -10.77 -13.05
CA ASN A 70 -9.11 -10.71 -14.50
C ASN A 70 -8.32 -11.82 -15.21
N CYS A 71 -7.09 -12.10 -14.77
CA CYS A 71 -6.30 -13.21 -15.28
C CYS A 71 -7.02 -14.56 -15.10
N LEU A 72 -7.64 -14.80 -13.93
CA LEU A 72 -8.42 -16.00 -13.68
C LEU A 72 -9.68 -16.09 -14.55
N SER A 73 -10.40 -14.98 -14.76
CA SER A 73 -11.58 -14.96 -15.63
C SER A 73 -11.23 -15.42 -17.04
N ILE A 74 -10.16 -14.86 -17.60
CA ILE A 74 -9.65 -15.22 -18.94
C ILE A 74 -9.29 -16.72 -18.99
N LEU A 75 -8.60 -17.22 -17.96
CA LEU A 75 -8.21 -18.63 -17.88
C LEU A 75 -9.44 -19.56 -17.90
N VAL A 76 -10.49 -19.22 -17.14
CA VAL A 76 -11.74 -19.98 -17.07
C VAL A 76 -12.50 -19.92 -18.39
N GLU A 77 -12.61 -18.74 -19.00
CA GLU A 77 -13.27 -18.54 -20.29
C GLU A 77 -12.59 -19.34 -21.40
N CYS A 78 -11.26 -19.28 -21.49
CA CYS A 78 -10.48 -20.05 -22.47
C CYS A 78 -10.61 -21.57 -22.28
N SER A 79 -10.93 -22.04 -21.07
CA SER A 79 -11.13 -23.46 -20.78
C SER A 79 -12.54 -23.99 -21.13
N GLY A 80 -13.43 -23.12 -21.61
CA GLY A 80 -14.82 -23.48 -21.90
C GLY A 80 -15.71 -23.61 -20.66
N GLY A 81 -15.27 -23.08 -19.52
CA GLY A 81 -16.08 -22.87 -18.30
C GLY A 81 -16.53 -24.13 -17.54
N HIS A 82 -16.30 -25.35 -18.06
CA HIS A 82 -16.95 -26.57 -17.55
C HIS A 82 -15.99 -27.75 -17.32
N GLY A 83 -14.69 -27.52 -17.22
CA GLY A 83 -13.71 -28.59 -17.00
C GLY A 83 -12.54 -28.20 -16.10
N PRO A 84 -11.80 -29.20 -15.58
CA PRO A 84 -10.58 -28.94 -14.81
C PRO A 84 -9.53 -28.29 -15.72
N ILE A 85 -8.97 -27.17 -15.25
CA ILE A 85 -7.90 -26.47 -15.96
C ILE A 85 -6.56 -27.17 -15.68
N ALA A 86 -5.82 -27.46 -16.75
CA ALA A 86 -4.50 -28.07 -16.65
C ALA A 86 -3.55 -27.22 -15.80
N LEU A 87 -2.76 -27.88 -14.94
CA LEU A 87 -1.82 -27.21 -14.05
C LEU A 87 -0.81 -26.34 -14.85
N GLN A 88 -0.37 -26.83 -16.01
CA GLN A 88 0.55 -26.09 -16.88
C GLN A 88 -0.06 -24.77 -17.37
N SER A 89 -1.36 -24.78 -17.72
CA SER A 89 -2.07 -23.57 -18.14
C SER A 89 -2.19 -22.56 -17.01
N ILE A 90 -2.51 -23.02 -15.80
CA ILE A 90 -2.53 -22.15 -14.60
C ILE A 90 -1.14 -21.56 -14.37
N HIS A 91 -0.10 -22.41 -14.33
CA HIS A 91 1.27 -21.97 -14.11
C HIS A 91 1.67 -20.90 -15.13
N ALA A 92 1.46 -21.15 -16.43
CA ALA A 92 1.80 -20.22 -17.49
C ALA A 92 1.09 -18.86 -17.32
N ALA A 93 -0.23 -18.88 -17.08
CA ALA A 93 -0.99 -17.65 -16.87
C ALA A 93 -0.50 -16.85 -15.65
N LEU A 94 -0.19 -17.52 -14.53
CA LEU A 94 0.35 -16.86 -13.34
C LEU A 94 1.76 -16.30 -13.56
N GLN A 95 2.59 -16.96 -14.37
CA GLN A 95 3.92 -16.47 -14.75
C GLN A 95 3.82 -15.23 -15.64
N ASP A 96 2.90 -15.22 -16.59
CA ASP A 96 2.73 -14.09 -17.49
C ASP A 96 2.11 -12.90 -16.74
N TRP A 97 1.13 -13.16 -15.87
CA TRP A 97 0.54 -12.14 -15.01
C TRP A 97 1.59 -11.46 -14.11
N GLN A 98 2.44 -12.22 -13.41
CA GLN A 98 3.44 -11.60 -12.53
C GLN A 98 4.48 -10.78 -13.32
N LYS A 99 4.90 -11.25 -14.49
CA LYS A 99 5.87 -10.52 -15.34
C LYS A 99 5.35 -9.16 -15.77
N VAL A 100 4.05 -9.07 -16.06
CA VAL A 100 3.40 -7.80 -16.41
C VAL A 100 3.26 -6.89 -15.18
N ARG A 101 3.01 -7.47 -14.00
CA ARG A 101 2.69 -6.69 -12.80
C ARG A 101 3.92 -6.16 -12.05
N GLN A 102 5.02 -6.91 -12.05
CA GLN A 102 6.23 -6.59 -11.28
C GLN A 102 6.87 -5.24 -11.64
N PRO A 103 7.02 -4.84 -12.92
CA PRO A 103 7.64 -3.55 -13.25
C PRO A 103 6.91 -2.36 -12.62
N TRP A 104 5.58 -2.34 -12.73
CA TRP A 104 4.74 -1.30 -12.15
C TRP A 104 4.85 -1.25 -10.61
N ALA A 105 4.81 -2.41 -9.95
CA ALA A 105 4.97 -2.46 -8.51
C ALA A 105 6.35 -1.99 -8.07
N LYS A 106 7.39 -2.27 -8.86
CA LYS A 106 8.76 -1.81 -8.59
C LYS A 106 8.91 -0.29 -8.75
N GLU A 107 8.26 0.30 -9.76
CA GLU A 107 8.23 1.77 -9.94
C GLU A 107 7.56 2.46 -8.76
N ILE A 108 6.40 1.95 -8.31
CA ILE A 108 5.71 2.52 -7.15
C ILE A 108 6.56 2.38 -5.88
N LEU A 109 7.22 1.24 -5.67
CA LEU A 109 8.14 1.06 -4.56
C LEU A 109 9.27 2.11 -4.60
N ALA A 110 9.93 2.29 -5.75
CA ALA A 110 10.97 3.30 -5.89
C ALA A 110 10.47 4.72 -5.55
N LEU A 111 9.26 5.06 -5.98
CA LEU A 111 8.63 6.35 -5.66
C LEU A 111 8.33 6.51 -4.16
N THR A 112 7.79 5.48 -3.50
CA THR A 112 7.50 5.52 -2.06
C THR A 112 8.77 5.67 -1.23
N ASN A 113 9.86 5.05 -1.69
CA ASN A 113 11.15 5.09 -1.00
C ASN A 113 11.77 6.49 -1.05
N GLU A 114 11.78 7.11 -2.24
CA GLU A 114 12.28 8.47 -2.40
C GLU A 114 11.45 9.48 -1.61
N ALA A 115 10.13 9.35 -1.63
CA ALA A 115 9.26 10.21 -0.83
C ALA A 115 9.46 9.98 0.68
N THR A 116 9.72 8.76 1.14
CA THR A 116 10.06 8.48 2.55
C THR A 116 11.40 9.10 2.94
N ARG A 117 12.39 9.09 2.05
CA ARG A 117 13.68 9.79 2.25
C ARG A 117 13.52 11.30 2.35
N LEU A 118 12.61 11.89 1.57
CA LEU A 118 12.27 13.31 1.64
C LEU A 118 11.60 13.64 2.98
N ASP A 119 10.58 12.87 3.36
CA ASP A 119 9.77 13.07 4.56
C ASP A 119 10.56 12.85 5.87
N SER A 120 11.50 11.91 5.87
CA SER A 120 12.40 11.64 7.02
C SER A 120 13.58 12.61 7.14
N GLY A 121 13.72 13.58 6.22
CA GLY A 121 14.80 14.56 6.27
C GLY A 121 16.19 13.98 6.00
N ALA A 122 16.28 12.83 5.29
CA ALA A 122 17.51 12.07 5.11
C ALA A 122 18.61 12.80 4.28
N THR A 123 18.34 13.98 3.72
CA THR A 123 19.31 14.79 2.96
C THR A 123 19.49 16.19 3.58
N ILE A 124 20.74 16.61 3.80
CA ILE A 124 21.18 17.86 4.48
C ILE A 124 20.45 19.14 4.03
N LYS A 125 19.98 19.22 2.78
CA LYS A 125 19.24 20.38 2.26
C LYS A 125 17.91 20.65 3.00
N HIS A 126 17.31 19.66 3.65
CA HIS A 126 16.01 19.80 4.33
C HIS A 126 16.09 20.16 5.81
N THR A 127 17.27 20.00 6.44
CA THR A 127 17.54 20.53 7.79
C THR A 127 17.59 22.06 7.79
N ILE A 128 17.94 22.68 6.66
CA ILE A 128 18.11 24.14 6.54
C ILE A 128 16.77 24.85 6.24
N ILE A 129 15.78 24.17 5.65
CA ILE A 129 14.48 24.76 5.28
C ILE A 129 13.43 24.63 6.41
N SER A 130 13.68 23.79 7.41
CA SER A 130 12.76 23.55 8.54
C SER A 130 13.11 24.29 9.84
N GLN A 131 14.10 25.19 9.82
CA GLN A 131 14.37 26.19 10.87
C GLN A 131 13.90 27.57 10.44
#